data_AF-A0A967YQR1-F1
#
_entry.id   AF-A0A967YQR1-F1
#
_cell.length_a   1.000
_cell.length_b   1.000
_cell.length_c   1.000
_cell.angle_alpha   90.00
_cell.angle_beta   90.00
_cell.angle_gamma   90.00
#
_symmetry.space_group_name_H-M   'P 1'
#
loop_
_entity.id
_entity.type
_entity.pdbx_description
1 polymer ?
#
loop_
_entity_poly.entity_id
_entity_poly.type
_entity_poly.pdbx_seq_one_letter_code
_entity_poly.pdbx_strand_id
1 'polypeptide(L)'
;RTVPENSIVKVDIGAHVDGYIADTAVTVCFNPEYESLVRSAEEALETALKLLRPGLSTTRLGSTIQKSIEMQGFKPISNLTGHQVGRYL
;
A
#
# COMPACT_ATOMS: atom_id res chain seq x y z
N ARG A 1 -7.63 -5.74 -23.76
CA ARG A 1 -8.38 -4.67 -23.07
C ARG A 1 -7.51 -3.43 -23.03
N THR A 2 -8.11 -2.25 -23.03
CA THR A 2 -7.38 -0.96 -23.00
C THR A 2 -7.65 -0.29 -21.67
N VAL A 3 -6.64 0.34 -21.08
CA VAL A 3 -6.81 1.17 -19.87
C VAL A 3 -7.63 2.40 -20.27
N PRO A 4 -8.78 2.67 -19.61
CA PRO A 4 -9.60 3.83 -19.93
C PRO A 4 -8.89 5.15 -19.61
N GLU A 5 -9.23 6.20 -20.34
CA GLU A 5 -8.84 7.57 -20.01
C GLU A 5 -9.35 7.95 -18.61
N ASN A 6 -8.58 8.78 -17.89
CA ASN A 6 -8.89 9.25 -16.54
C ASN A 6 -9.09 8.14 -15.49
N SER A 7 -8.59 6.93 -15.74
CA SER A 7 -8.65 5.83 -14.78
C SER A 7 -7.57 5.93 -13.70
N ILE A 8 -7.79 5.23 -12.60
CA ILE A 8 -6.78 4.97 -11.58
C ILE A 8 -6.52 3.47 -11.59
N VAL A 9 -5.27 3.06 -11.79
CA VAL A 9 -4.90 1.66 -11.98
C VAL A 9 -3.91 1.24 -10.90
N LYS A 10 -4.25 0.19 -10.15
CA LYS A 10 -3.28 -0.48 -9.28
C LYS A 10 -2.55 -1.55 -10.09
N VAL A 11 -1.23 -1.49 -10.09
CA VAL A 11 -0.35 -2.49 -10.68
C VAL A 11 0.35 -3.20 -9.53
N ASP A 12 0.10 -4.48 -9.39
CA ASP A 12 0.59 -5.33 -8.31
C ASP A 12 1.42 -6.46 -8.92
N ILE A 13 2.66 -6.61 -8.47
CA ILE A 13 3.67 -7.44 -9.11
C ILE A 13 4.41 -8.25 -8.04
N GLY A 14 4.35 -9.57 -8.22
CA GLY A 14 5.20 -10.52 -7.52
C GLY A 14 6.35 -11.01 -8.41
N ALA A 15 7.52 -11.16 -7.82
CA ALA A 15 8.64 -11.88 -8.41
C ALA A 15 9.29 -12.79 -7.35
N HIS A 16 9.96 -13.86 -7.77
CA HIS A 16 10.69 -14.70 -6.82
C HIS A 16 11.97 -15.29 -7.41
N VAL A 17 12.94 -15.55 -6.53
CA VAL A 17 14.14 -16.35 -6.82
C VAL A 17 14.21 -17.46 -5.78
N ASP A 18 14.18 -18.72 -6.22
CA ASP A 18 14.22 -19.90 -5.33
C ASP A 18 13.20 -19.89 -4.17
N GLY A 19 12.05 -19.25 -4.40
CA GLY A 19 10.95 -19.12 -3.44
C GLY A 19 11.06 -17.91 -2.50
N TYR A 20 12.10 -17.08 -2.58
CA TYR A 20 12.15 -15.79 -1.90
C TYR A 20 11.36 -14.77 -2.73
N ILE A 21 10.22 -14.34 -2.19
CA ILE A 21 9.25 -13.51 -2.90
C ILE A 21 9.53 -12.03 -2.62
N ALA A 22 9.50 -11.23 -3.68
CA ALA A 22 9.30 -9.79 -3.62
C ALA A 22 7.87 -9.50 -4.10
N ASP A 23 7.14 -8.74 -3.29
CA ASP A 23 5.76 -8.36 -3.55
C ASP A 23 5.66 -6.83 -3.45
N THR A 24 5.14 -6.19 -4.48
CA THR A 24 5.11 -4.72 -4.57
C THR A 24 3.97 -4.25 -5.45
N ALA A 25 3.43 -3.07 -5.11
CA ALA A 25 2.38 -2.45 -5.88
C ALA A 25 2.60 -0.94 -6.02
N VAL A 26 2.11 -0.39 -7.13
CA VAL A 26 2.05 1.05 -7.40
C VAL A 26 0.67 1.41 -7.92
N THR A 27 0.25 2.65 -7.71
CA THR A 27 -0.98 3.18 -8.33
C THR A 27 -0.61 4.18 -9.42
N VAL A 28 -0.99 3.89 -10.66
CA VAL A 28 -0.84 4.80 -11.80
C VAL A 28 -2.13 5.61 -11.93
N CYS A 29 -2.01 6.93 -11.85
CA CYS A 29 -3.15 7.84 -11.92
C CYS A 29 -3.18 8.55 -13.28
N PHE A 30 -4.25 8.36 -14.05
CA PHE A 30 -4.49 9.10 -15.30
C PHE A 30 -5.45 10.28 -15.12
N ASN A 31 -5.96 10.51 -13.91
CA ASN A 31 -6.85 11.62 -13.59
C ASN A 31 -6.28 12.45 -12.42
N PRO A 32 -5.89 13.72 -12.66
CA PRO A 32 -5.34 14.61 -11.63
C PRO A 32 -6.23 14.80 -10.40
N GLU A 33 -7.56 14.65 -10.54
CA GLU A 33 -8.52 14.77 -9.42
C GLU A 33 -8.21 13.78 -8.28
N TYR A 34 -7.59 12.64 -8.60
CA TYR A 34 -7.29 11.58 -7.63
C TYR A 34 -5.82 11.49 -7.21
N GLU A 35 -4.98 12.45 -7.58
CA GLU A 35 -3.56 12.46 -7.17
C GLU A 35 -3.42 12.51 -5.64
N SER A 36 -4.29 13.24 -4.95
CA SER A 36 -4.31 13.29 -3.48
C SER A 36 -4.60 11.94 -2.84
N LEU A 37 -5.47 11.13 -3.45
CA LEU A 37 -5.77 9.76 -3.01
C LEU A 37 -4.56 8.85 -3.16
N VAL A 38 -3.85 8.93 -4.29
CA VAL A 38 -2.63 8.14 -4.53
C VAL A 38 -1.53 8.54 -3.55
N ARG A 39 -1.30 9.84 -3.39
CA ARG A 39 -0.33 10.38 -2.45
C ARG A 39 -0.63 9.98 -1.01
N SER A 40 -1.90 9.94 -0.60
CA SER A 40 -2.27 9.48 0.75
C SER A 40 -1.86 8.03 1.00
N ALA A 41 -2.01 7.15 0.02
CA ALA A 41 -1.57 5.75 0.13
C ALA A 41 -0.03 5.64 0.20
N GLU A 42 0.70 6.42 -0.59
CA GLU A 42 2.17 6.47 -0.58
C GLU A 42 2.72 7.00 0.76
N GLU A 43 2.16 8.10 1.27
CA GLU A 43 2.55 8.67 2.58
C GLU A 43 2.28 7.69 3.73
N ALA A 44 1.20 6.92 3.65
CA ALA A 44 0.87 5.90 4.63
C ALA A 44 1.88 4.73 4.61
N LEU A 45 2.31 4.29 3.42
CA LEU A 45 3.37 3.28 3.26
C LEU A 45 4.70 3.80 3.81
N GLU A 46 5.10 5.02 3.47
CA GLU A 46 6.33 5.66 3.97
C GLU A 46 6.34 5.76 5.50
N THR A 47 5.19 6.10 6.09
CA THR A 47 5.04 6.14 7.55
C THR A 47 5.19 4.75 8.17
N ALA A 48 4.64 3.72 7.53
CA ALA A 48 4.78 2.33 7.98
C ALA A 48 6.25 1.89 7.96
N LEU A 49 6.97 2.16 6.86
CA LEU A 49 8.38 1.80 6.68
C LEU A 49 9.29 2.45 7.72
N LYS A 50 9.05 3.73 8.06
CA LYS A 50 9.81 4.45 9.10
C LYS A 50 9.61 3.89 10.51
N LEU A 51 8.45 3.28 10.77
CA LEU A 51 8.09 2.74 12.09
C LEU A 51 8.52 1.27 12.25
N LEU A 52 8.56 0.51 11.16
CA LEU A 52 8.75 -0.93 11.15
C LEU A 52 10.09 -1.33 11.80
N ARG A 53 10.02 -2.16 12.85
CA ARG A 53 11.19 -2.70 13.56
C ARG A 53 10.81 -3.94 14.37
N PRO A 54 11.78 -4.82 14.72
CA PRO A 54 11.51 -5.96 15.59
C PRO A 54 10.82 -5.54 16.90
N GLY A 55 9.81 -6.32 17.30
CA GLY A 55 9.02 -6.06 18.52
C GLY A 55 7.91 -5.02 18.38
N LEU A 56 7.72 -4.41 17.19
CA LEU A 56 6.57 -3.53 16.95
C LEU A 56 5.27 -4.35 16.85
N SER A 57 4.23 -3.91 17.56
CA SER A 57 2.89 -4.48 17.43
C SER A 57 2.24 -4.11 16.08
N THR A 58 1.64 -5.09 15.41
CA THR A 58 0.85 -4.88 14.17
C THR A 58 -0.35 -3.96 14.39
N THR A 59 -0.97 -3.98 15.57
CA THR A 59 -2.03 -3.03 15.96
C THR A 59 -1.51 -1.60 15.96
N ARG A 60 -0.31 -1.37 16.50
CA ARG A 60 0.31 -0.04 16.49
C ARG A 60 0.61 0.42 15.07
N LEU A 61 1.21 -0.45 14.25
CA LEU A 61 1.49 -0.17 12.84
C LEU A 61 0.20 0.21 12.08
N GLY A 62 -0.85 -0.62 12.18
CA GLY A 62 -2.14 -0.37 11.56
C GLY A 62 -2.79 0.94 12.02
N SER A 63 -2.74 1.24 13.33
CA SER A 63 -3.28 2.50 13.86
C SER A 63 -2.54 3.73 13.34
N THR A 64 -1.23 3.62 13.09
CA THR A 64 -0.43 4.71 12.53
C THR A 64 -0.77 4.92 11.05
N ILE A 65 -0.88 3.84 10.27
CA ILE A 65 -1.31 3.88 8.86
C ILE A 65 -2.70 4.50 8.74
N GLN A 66 -3.66 4.02 9.54
CA GLN A 66 -5.04 4.52 9.56
C GLN A 66 -5.07 6.03 9.85
N LYS A 67 -4.36 6.50 10.89
CA LYS A 67 -4.27 7.93 11.20
C LYS A 67 -3.69 8.74 10.03
N SER A 68 -2.65 8.23 9.37
CA SER A 68 -2.05 8.89 8.20
C SER A 68 -3.06 9.10 7.07
N ILE A 69 -3.90 8.09 6.81
CA ILE A 69 -4.92 8.13 5.75
C ILE A 69 -6.08 9.04 6.14
N GLU A 70 -6.57 8.92 7.38
CA GLU A 70 -7.71 9.71 7.89
C GLU A 70 -7.39 11.22 8.00
N MET A 71 -6.15 11.58 8.34
CA MET A 71 -5.71 13.00 8.37
C MET A 71 -5.75 13.66 6.98
N GLN A 72 -5.67 12.89 5.89
CA GLN A 72 -5.81 13.36 4.52
C GLN A 72 -7.28 13.36 4.05
N GLY A 73 -8.24 13.01 4.92
CA GLY A 73 -9.67 12.97 4.60
C GLY A 73 -10.13 11.69 3.90
N PHE A 74 -9.29 10.65 3.84
CA PHE A 74 -9.60 9.37 3.20
C PHE A 74 -9.91 8.27 4.22
N LYS A 75 -10.43 7.13 3.73
CA LYS A 75 -10.77 5.97 4.55
C LYS A 75 -9.92 4.76 4.13
N PRO A 76 -9.23 4.07 5.07
CA PRO A 76 -8.52 2.83 4.75
C PRO A 76 -9.50 1.68 4.48
N ILE A 77 -9.06 0.69 3.69
CA ILE A 77 -9.79 -0.56 3.47
C ILE A 77 -9.48 -1.48 4.65
N SER A 78 -10.43 -1.64 5.57
CA SER A 78 -10.19 -2.32 6.86
C SER A 78 -9.95 -3.83 6.75
N ASN A 79 -10.35 -4.45 5.64
CA ASN A 79 -10.23 -5.89 5.40
C ASN A 79 -9.22 -6.24 4.30
N LEU A 80 -8.34 -5.30 3.91
CA LEU A 80 -7.25 -5.54 2.95
C LEU A 80 -5.97 -4.91 3.49
N THR A 81 -5.02 -5.75 3.90
CA THR A 81 -3.83 -5.32 4.64
C THR A 81 -2.57 -5.97 4.07
N GLY A 82 -1.40 -5.46 4.49
CA GLY A 82 -0.15 -6.19 4.30
C GLY A 82 -0.14 -7.54 5.05
N HIS A 83 0.83 -8.37 4.72
CA HIS A 83 0.94 -9.74 5.24
C HIS A 83 2.39 -10.15 5.42
N GLN A 84 2.57 -11.28 6.11
CA GLN A 84 3.84 -11.98 6.14
C GLN A 84 4.04 -12.71 4.81
N VAL A 85 5.30 -12.94 4.45
CA VAL A 85 5.70 -13.69 3.27
C VAL A 85 6.68 -14.76 3.71
N GLY A 86 6.47 -15.98 3.25
CA GLY A 86 7.35 -17.11 3.51
C GLY A 86 7.99 -17.63 2.23
N ARG A 87 8.91 -18.59 2.37
CA ARG A 87 9.49 -19.22 1.19
C ARG A 87 8.41 -20.06 0.49
N TYR A 88 8.05 -19.70 -0.74
CA TYR A 88 6.91 -20.26 -1.49
C TYR A 88 5.55 -20.14 -0.76
N LEU A 89 5.39 -19.11 0.09
CA LEU A 89 4.20 -18.88 0.93
C LEU A 89 3.75 -17.43 0.86
#